data_AF-A0A257NU22-F1
#
_entry.id   AF-A0A257NU22-F1
#
_cell.length_a   1.000
_cell.length_b   1.000
_cell.length_c   1.000
_cell.angle_alpha   90.00
_cell.angle_beta   90.00
_cell.angle_gamma   90.00
#
_symmetry.space_group_name_H-M   'P 1'
#
loop_
_entity.id
_entity.type
_entity.pdbx_description
1 polymer ?
#
loop_
_entity_poly.entity_id
_entity_poly.type
_entity_poly.pdbx_seq_one_letter_code
_entity_poly.pdbx_strand_id
1 'polypeptide(L)'
;MNKNRSQGFTLIELLVVIAIIGILSAVVLASLNTARSKGNDAAIQSDLSTVQTEAEIWYGGGNGNTSTNTYASMCTGDSVIVKALAGATTASAGTVVCNASAAAYAVESPLATGGYWCVDYTGTAGKRTTLLAASTYTCPAT
;
A
#
# COMPACT_ATOMS: atom_id res chain seq x y z
N MET A 1 13.36 40.96 51.09
CA MET A 1 12.24 41.14 50.14
C MET A 1 12.78 40.95 48.72
N ASN A 2 12.71 39.74 48.17
CA ASN A 2 13.19 39.47 46.81
C ASN A 2 12.15 39.95 45.78
N LYS A 3 12.48 41.01 45.04
CA LYS A 3 11.69 41.47 43.89
C LYS A 3 11.96 40.55 42.71
N ASN A 4 11.09 39.57 42.50
CA ASN A 4 11.04 38.81 41.25
C ASN A 4 10.59 39.76 40.13
N ARG A 5 11.49 40.15 39.23
CA ARG A 5 11.11 40.85 38.00
C ARG A 5 10.55 39.83 37.02
N SER A 6 9.25 39.89 36.77
CA SER A 6 8.62 39.19 35.65
C SER A 6 9.16 39.77 34.35
N GLN A 7 10.01 39.00 33.65
CA GLN A 7 10.44 39.31 32.29
C GLN A 7 9.31 38.89 31.34
N GLY A 8 8.70 39.87 30.67
CA GLY A 8 7.71 39.64 29.61
C GLY A 8 8.41 39.45 28.26
N PHE A 9 7.88 38.53 27.45
CA PHE A 9 8.32 38.33 26.06
C PHE A 9 7.88 39.52 25.20
N THR A 10 8.73 39.96 24.26
CA THR A 10 8.34 41.03 23.32
C THR A 10 7.49 40.46 22.18
N LEU A 11 6.60 41.29 21.62
CA LEU A 11 5.78 40.91 20.46
C LEU A 11 6.65 40.57 19.24
N ILE A 12 7.80 41.23 19.07
CA ILE A 12 8.71 40.96 17.96
C ILE A 12 9.42 39.61 18.11
N GLU A 13 9.78 39.21 19.34
CA GLU A 13 10.37 37.90 19.59
C GLU A 13 9.38 36.78 19.27
N LEU A 14 8.10 36.93 19.66
CA LEU A 14 7.08 35.94 19.28
C LEU A 14 6.83 35.92 17.77
N LEU A 15 6.86 37.08 17.10
CA LEU A 15 6.66 37.17 15.66
C LEU A 15 7.76 36.46 14.86
N VAL A 16 9.03 36.63 15.24
CA VAL A 16 10.15 35.95 14.58
C VAL A 16 10.09 34.44 14.78
N VAL A 17 9.70 33.97 15.97
CA VAL A 17 9.60 32.53 16.26
C VAL A 17 8.55 31.85 15.40
N ILE A 18 7.35 32.42 15.29
CA ILE A 18 6.30 31.84 14.42
C ILE A 18 6.70 31.88 12.94
N ALA A 19 7.46 32.90 12.51
CA ALA A 19 7.97 32.99 11.15
C ALA A 19 8.97 31.87 10.84
N ILE A 20 9.92 31.59 11.76
CA ILE A 20 10.89 30.50 11.59
C ILE A 20 10.19 29.13 11.61
N ILE A 21 9.27 28.91 12.55
CA ILE A 21 8.49 27.66 12.63
C ILE A 21 7.71 27.47 11.32
N GLY A 22 7.08 28.52 10.77
CA GLY A 22 6.35 28.45 9.50
C GLY A 22 7.21 27.97 8.33
N ILE A 23 8.43 28.48 8.20
CA ILE A 23 9.36 28.08 7.14
C ILE A 23 9.79 26.61 7.31
N LEU A 24 10.18 26.22 8.52
CA LEU A 24 10.61 24.86 8.81
C LEU A 24 9.48 23.84 8.61
N SER A 25 8.26 24.15 9.06
CA SER A 25 7.09 23.29 8.90
C SER A 25 6.73 23.05 7.44
N ALA A 26 6.89 24.04 6.56
CA ALA A 26 6.59 23.88 5.13
C ALA A 26 7.51 22.84 4.45
N VAL A 27 8.82 22.90 4.72
CA VAL A 27 9.80 21.96 4.16
C VAL A 27 9.56 20.54 4.69
N VAL A 28 9.31 20.41 5.99
CA VAL A 28 9.03 19.12 6.63
C VAL A 28 7.78 18.47 6.03
N LEU A 29 6.70 19.23 5.83
CA LEU A 29 5.44 18.70 5.29
C LEU A 29 5.60 18.13 3.88
N ALA A 30 6.33 18.82 3.00
CA ALA A 30 6.61 18.35 1.64
C ALA A 30 7.38 17.01 1.65
N SER A 31 8.40 16.90 2.51
CA SER A 31 9.19 15.68 2.66
C SER A 31 8.37 14.51 3.23
N LEU A 32 7.50 14.79 4.21
CA LEU A 32 6.65 13.79 4.85
C LEU A 32 5.62 13.22 3.87
N ASN A 33 5.03 14.04 2.99
CA ASN A 33 4.05 13.56 2.04
C ASN A 33 4.66 12.53 1.06
N THR A 34 5.88 12.80 0.58
CA THR A 34 6.63 11.87 -0.28
C THR A 34 6.99 10.58 0.46
N ALA A 35 7.43 10.68 1.71
CA ALA A 35 7.75 9.52 2.54
C ALA A 35 6.52 8.64 2.80
N ARG A 36 5.35 9.25 3.03
CA ARG A 36 4.09 8.54 3.22
C ARG A 36 3.67 7.79 1.95
N SER A 37 3.75 8.42 0.78
CA SER A 37 3.44 7.73 -0.49
C SER A 37 4.35 6.52 -0.72
N LYS A 38 5.66 6.64 -0.46
CA LYS A 38 6.59 5.51 -0.56
C LYS A 38 6.32 4.42 0.48
N GLY A 39 5.90 4.80 1.69
CA GLY A 39 5.49 3.86 2.74
C GLY A 39 4.25 3.06 2.34
N ASN A 40 3.27 3.71 1.73
CA ASN A 40 2.08 3.05 1.18
C ASN A 40 2.47 2.06 0.07
N ASP A 41 3.37 2.45 -0.84
CA ASP A 41 3.85 1.55 -1.89
C ASP A 41 4.54 0.30 -1.33
N ALA A 42 5.33 0.46 -0.26
CA ALA A 42 5.98 -0.66 0.42
C ALA A 42 4.95 -1.57 1.12
N ALA A 43 3.90 -1.00 1.72
CA ALA A 43 2.80 -1.77 2.30
C ALA A 43 2.08 -2.59 1.23
N ILE A 44 1.75 -1.98 0.07
CA ILE A 44 1.14 -2.68 -1.07
C ILE A 44 2.02 -3.85 -1.55
N GLN A 45 3.34 -3.63 -1.68
CA GLN A 45 4.27 -4.69 -2.08
C GLN A 45 4.28 -5.85 -1.08
N SER A 46 4.26 -5.54 0.22
CA SER A 46 4.20 -6.54 1.30
C SER A 46 2.88 -7.33 1.28
N ASP A 47 1.75 -6.64 1.12
CA ASP A 47 0.44 -7.27 1.04
C ASP A 47 0.35 -8.20 -0.18
N LEU A 48 0.78 -7.74 -1.36
CA LEU A 48 0.77 -8.56 -2.58
C LEU A 48 1.81 -9.69 -2.57
N SER A 49 2.91 -9.56 -1.82
CA SER A 49 3.82 -10.69 -1.55
C SER A 49 3.17 -11.74 -0.65
N THR A 50 2.33 -11.31 0.30
CA THR A 50 1.54 -12.24 1.13
C THR A 50 0.53 -12.97 0.25
N VAL A 51 -0.16 -12.26 -0.65
CA VAL A 51 -1.09 -12.87 -1.61
C VAL A 51 -0.43 -13.98 -2.43
N GLN A 52 0.80 -13.78 -2.92
CA GLN A 52 1.51 -14.84 -3.67
C GLN A 52 1.71 -16.12 -2.84
N THR A 53 2.22 -15.96 -1.62
CA THR A 53 2.50 -17.10 -0.73
C THR A 53 1.21 -17.84 -0.39
N GLU A 54 0.17 -17.09 -0.01
CA GLU A 54 -1.12 -17.66 0.38
C GLU A 54 -1.89 -18.23 -0.82
N ALA A 55 -1.69 -17.71 -2.04
CA ALA A 55 -2.29 -18.27 -3.25
C ALA A 55 -1.79 -19.70 -3.50
N GLU A 56 -0.50 -19.98 -3.27
CA GLU A 56 0.06 -21.33 -3.40
C GLU A 56 -0.47 -22.27 -2.29
N ILE A 57 -0.62 -21.75 -1.06
CA ILE A 57 -1.25 -22.50 0.04
C ILE A 57 -2.71 -22.83 -0.31
N TRP A 58 -3.46 -21.86 -0.83
CA TRP A 58 -4.83 -22.03 -1.29
C TRP A 58 -4.93 -23.07 -2.40
N TYR A 59 -4.03 -23.03 -3.39
CA TYR A 59 -3.98 -24.02 -4.47
C TYR A 59 -3.77 -25.44 -3.93
N GLY A 60 -2.97 -25.60 -2.88
CA GLY A 60 -2.75 -26.88 -2.19
C GLY A 60 -3.93 -27.36 -1.33
N GLY A 61 -5.03 -26.61 -1.22
CA GLY A 61 -6.15 -26.91 -0.31
C GLY A 61 -5.95 -26.42 1.12
N GLY A 62 -5.10 -25.42 1.34
CA GLY A 62 -4.94 -24.74 2.62
C GLY A 62 -6.03 -23.71 2.91
N ASN A 63 -5.97 -23.11 4.10
CA ASN A 63 -6.82 -21.98 4.52
C ASN A 63 -8.34 -22.17 4.34
N GLY A 64 -8.82 -23.40 4.53
CA GLY A 64 -10.25 -23.72 4.43
C GLY A 64 -10.74 -23.98 3.00
N ASN A 65 -9.85 -24.00 2.01
CA ASN A 65 -10.18 -24.44 0.66
C ASN A 65 -10.41 -25.96 0.62
N THR A 66 -11.62 -26.37 0.25
CA THR A 66 -11.97 -27.79 0.07
C THR A 66 -11.72 -28.30 -1.34
N SER A 67 -11.39 -27.41 -2.29
CA SER A 67 -11.08 -27.73 -3.67
C SER A 67 -9.58 -27.60 -3.91
N THR A 68 -8.87 -28.71 -4.03
CA THR A 68 -7.43 -28.71 -4.31
C THR A 68 -7.13 -28.44 -5.78
N ASN A 69 -5.91 -27.99 -6.07
CA ASN A 69 -5.42 -27.64 -7.40
C ASN A 69 -6.23 -26.55 -8.10
N THR A 70 -6.65 -25.52 -7.35
CA THR A 70 -7.41 -24.41 -7.92
C THR A 70 -7.15 -23.10 -7.19
N TYR A 71 -7.00 -22.01 -7.95
CA TYR A 71 -6.99 -20.65 -7.40
C TYR A 71 -8.39 -20.04 -7.30
N ALA A 72 -9.43 -20.79 -7.69
CA ALA A 72 -10.80 -20.27 -7.71
C ALA A 72 -11.20 -19.76 -6.32
N SER A 73 -11.89 -18.62 -6.32
CA SER A 73 -12.39 -17.96 -5.11
C SER A 73 -11.32 -17.49 -4.12
N MET A 74 -10.01 -17.60 -4.39
CA MET A 74 -8.97 -17.18 -3.42
C MET A 74 -9.13 -15.71 -2.98
N CYS A 75 -9.56 -14.83 -3.89
CA CYS A 75 -9.75 -13.39 -3.61
C CYS A 75 -10.83 -13.11 -2.55
N THR A 76 -11.72 -14.07 -2.29
CA THR A 76 -12.87 -13.91 -1.38
C THR A 76 -12.97 -15.00 -0.33
N GLY A 77 -12.39 -16.17 -0.58
CA GLY A 77 -12.48 -17.38 0.23
C GLY A 77 -11.32 -17.52 1.21
N ASP A 78 -10.15 -16.99 0.88
CA ASP A 78 -8.99 -17.03 1.77
C ASP A 78 -8.98 -15.80 2.68
N SER A 79 -9.09 -16.02 3.99
CA SER A 79 -9.18 -14.93 4.97
C SER A 79 -7.89 -14.09 5.10
N VAL A 80 -6.73 -14.64 4.73
CA VAL A 80 -5.44 -13.95 4.74
C VAL A 80 -5.31 -13.10 3.50
N ILE A 81 -5.62 -13.65 2.31
CA ILE A 81 -5.66 -12.91 1.05
C ILE A 81 -6.67 -11.76 1.14
N VAL A 82 -7.87 -11.99 1.66
CA VAL A 82 -8.89 -10.93 1.83
C VAL A 82 -8.37 -9.79 2.71
N LYS A 83 -7.64 -10.09 3.79
CA LYS A 83 -7.02 -9.06 4.65
C LYS A 83 -5.91 -8.31 3.93
N ALA A 84 -5.04 -9.01 3.19
CA ALA A 84 -3.99 -8.39 2.40
C ALA A 84 -4.57 -7.47 1.32
N LEU A 85 -5.63 -7.89 0.63
CA LEU A 85 -6.35 -7.05 -0.33
C LEU A 85 -6.98 -5.81 0.32
N ALA A 86 -7.54 -5.94 1.53
CA ALA A 86 -8.08 -4.81 2.28
C ALA A 86 -6.97 -3.83 2.74
N GLY A 87 -5.81 -4.35 3.16
CA GLY A 87 -4.61 -3.58 3.47
C GLY A 87 -4.13 -2.80 2.25
N ALA A 88 -3.96 -3.50 1.13
CA ALA A 88 -3.56 -2.91 -0.14
C ALA A 88 -4.57 -1.84 -0.59
N THR A 89 -5.87 -2.07 -0.44
CA THR A 89 -6.92 -1.10 -0.77
C THR A 89 -6.82 0.17 0.07
N THR A 90 -6.41 0.05 1.33
CA THR A 90 -6.23 1.22 2.23
C THR A 90 -5.00 2.05 1.87
N ALA A 91 -3.93 1.40 1.40
CA ALA A 91 -2.69 2.06 1.00
C ALA A 91 -2.68 2.55 -0.46
N SER A 92 -3.53 1.95 -1.31
CA SER A 92 -3.61 2.15 -2.75
C SER A 92 -4.07 3.55 -3.17
N ALA A 93 -3.63 3.98 -4.36
CA ALA A 93 -4.11 5.20 -5.00
C ALA A 93 -5.42 5.00 -5.81
N GLY A 94 -6.00 3.80 -5.79
CA GLY A 94 -7.18 3.43 -6.57
C GLY A 94 -7.68 2.02 -6.26
N THR A 95 -8.39 1.41 -7.22
CA THR A 95 -8.99 0.09 -7.03
C THR A 95 -7.96 -1.04 -7.15
N VAL A 96 -7.89 -1.90 -6.15
CA VAL A 96 -7.14 -3.16 -6.20
C VAL A 96 -7.94 -4.17 -7.04
N VAL A 97 -7.30 -4.79 -8.02
CA VAL A 97 -7.88 -5.80 -8.90
C VAL A 97 -7.37 -7.16 -8.47
N CYS A 98 -8.28 -8.12 -8.28
CA CYS A 98 -7.92 -9.53 -8.03
C CYS A 98 -8.69 -10.41 -9.01
N ASN A 99 -7.98 -10.96 -9.99
CA ASN A 99 -8.51 -11.91 -10.94
C ASN A 99 -8.04 -13.30 -10.52
N ALA A 100 -8.99 -14.20 -10.26
CA ALA A 100 -8.69 -15.60 -9.97
C ALA A 100 -9.59 -16.52 -10.79
N SER A 101 -9.02 -17.63 -11.24
CA SER A 101 -9.71 -18.71 -11.95
C SER A 101 -9.25 -20.05 -11.37
N ALA A 102 -9.76 -21.15 -11.90
CA ALA A 102 -9.25 -22.45 -11.46
C ALA A 102 -7.76 -22.65 -11.76
N ALA A 103 -7.27 -22.12 -12.89
CA ALA A 103 -5.91 -22.42 -13.36
C ALA A 103 -4.88 -21.32 -13.08
N ALA A 104 -5.33 -20.08 -12.83
CA ALA A 104 -4.45 -18.93 -12.80
C ALA A 104 -5.03 -17.77 -11.97
N TYR A 105 -4.14 -16.91 -11.48
CA TYR A 105 -4.49 -15.66 -10.82
C TYR A 105 -3.55 -14.52 -11.23
N ALA A 106 -4.06 -13.29 -11.15
CA ALA A 106 -3.26 -12.07 -11.11
C ALA A 106 -3.92 -11.05 -10.18
N VAL A 107 -3.11 -10.38 -9.37
CA VAL A 107 -3.55 -9.34 -8.44
C VAL A 107 -2.72 -8.11 -8.66
N GLU A 108 -3.38 -6.96 -8.77
CA GLU A 108 -2.75 -5.68 -9.03
C GLU A 108 -3.28 -4.60 -8.10
N SER A 109 -2.39 -3.74 -7.63
CA SER A 109 -2.74 -2.56 -6.83
C SER A 109 -2.06 -1.30 -7.39
N PRO A 110 -2.79 -0.19 -7.58
CA PRO A 110 -2.20 1.09 -7.96
C PRO A 110 -1.33 1.70 -6.86
N LEU A 111 -0.14 2.14 -7.24
CA LEU A 111 0.84 2.73 -6.34
C LEU A 111 0.57 4.22 -6.12
N ALA A 112 0.80 4.70 -4.90
CA ALA A 112 0.73 6.11 -4.53
C ALA A 112 1.74 6.99 -5.27
N THR A 113 2.88 6.41 -5.69
CA THR A 113 3.87 7.10 -6.54
C THR A 113 3.63 6.94 -8.05
N GLY A 114 2.51 6.32 -8.44
CA GLY A 114 2.11 6.12 -9.83
C GLY A 114 2.57 4.77 -10.42
N GLY A 115 1.78 4.29 -11.37
CA GLY A 115 1.86 2.92 -11.89
C GLY A 115 1.16 1.92 -10.96
N TYR A 116 1.44 0.64 -11.16
CA TYR A 116 0.78 -0.46 -10.46
C TYR A 116 1.82 -1.45 -9.96
N TRP A 117 1.56 -2.15 -8.87
CA TRP A 117 2.30 -3.35 -8.50
C TRP A 117 1.43 -4.56 -8.80
N CYS A 118 1.95 -5.46 -9.62
CA CYS A 118 1.22 -6.65 -10.05
C CYS A 118 1.98 -7.91 -9.63
N VAL A 119 1.21 -8.92 -9.20
CA VAL A 119 1.67 -10.26 -8.89
C VAL A 119 0.80 -11.30 -9.61
N ASP A 120 1.36 -12.41 -10.07
CA ASP A 120 0.61 -13.46 -10.76
C ASP A 120 1.09 -14.89 -10.46
N TYR A 121 0.30 -15.88 -10.92
CA TYR A 121 0.56 -17.31 -10.73
C TYR A 121 1.84 -17.83 -11.40
N THR A 122 2.47 -17.05 -12.28
CA THR A 122 3.76 -17.42 -12.87
C THR A 122 4.94 -17.06 -11.96
N GLY A 123 4.67 -16.47 -10.79
CA GLY A 123 5.66 -15.97 -9.85
C GLY A 123 6.19 -14.58 -10.22
N THR A 124 5.52 -13.89 -11.14
CA THR A 124 5.90 -12.53 -11.50
C THR A 124 5.51 -11.58 -10.38
N ALA A 125 6.43 -10.69 -9.99
CA ALA A 125 6.17 -9.61 -9.04
C ALA A 125 6.88 -8.34 -9.54
N GLY A 126 6.14 -7.27 -9.82
CA GLY A 126 6.80 -6.06 -10.27
C GLY A 126 5.88 -4.89 -10.59
N LYS A 127 6.52 -3.74 -10.85
CA LYS A 127 5.84 -2.51 -11.25
C LYS A 127 5.33 -2.62 -12.69
N ARG A 128 4.15 -2.07 -12.96
CA ARG A 128 3.48 -1.98 -14.27
C ARG A 128 3.00 -0.57 -14.55
N THR A 129 2.80 -0.29 -15.83
CA THR A 129 2.34 1.00 -16.33
C THR A 129 0.89 0.95 -16.83
N THR A 130 0.39 -0.24 -17.13
CA THR A 130 -0.96 -0.50 -17.61
C THR A 130 -1.77 -1.24 -16.54
N LEU A 131 -3.02 -0.84 -16.37
CA LEU A 131 -3.98 -1.52 -15.50
C LEU A 131 -4.23 -2.95 -15.98
N LEU A 132 -4.28 -3.89 -15.05
CA LEU A 132 -4.71 -5.27 -15.28
C LEU A 132 -6.18 -5.31 -15.73
N ALA A 133 -6.41 -5.79 -16.95
CA ALA A 133 -7.75 -5.93 -17.49
C ALA A 133 -8.54 -7.05 -16.78
N ALA A 134 -9.87 -6.95 -16.82
CA ALA A 134 -10.75 -8.00 -16.30
C ALA A 134 -10.44 -9.34 -16.99
N SER A 135 -10.53 -10.44 -16.23
CA SER A 135 -10.27 -11.80 -16.72
C SER A 135 -8.86 -12.01 -17.33
N THR A 136 -7.91 -11.13 -17.01
CA THR A 136 -6.49 -11.32 -17.33
C THR A 136 -5.79 -11.86 -16.09
N TYR A 137 -5.08 -12.98 -16.24
CA TYR A 137 -4.47 -13.71 -15.12
C TYR A 137 -2.94 -13.69 -15.17
N THR A 138 -2.36 -12.80 -15.98
CA THR A 138 -0.92 -12.54 -16.01
C THR A 138 -0.70 -11.05 -15.91
N CYS A 139 0.37 -10.66 -15.24
CA CYS A 139 0.74 -9.26 -15.19
C CYS A 139 1.10 -8.77 -16.61
N PRO A 140 0.62 -7.57 -17.02
CA PRO A 140 0.96 -7.02 -18.32
C PRO A 140 2.48 -6.83 -18.46
N ALA A 141 3.00 -6.69 -19.68
CA ALA A 141 4.41 -6.35 -19.85
C ALA A 141 4.70 -4.95 -19.27
N THR A 142 5.93 -4.74 -18.77
CA THR A 142 6.38 -3.48 -18.14
C THR A 142 6.38 -2.30 -19.10
#